data_AF-A0A7K4BKM5-F1
#
_entry.id   AF-A0A7K4BKM5-F1
#
_cell.length_a   1.000
_cell.length_b   1.000
_cell.length_c   1.000
_cell.angle_alpha   90.00
_cell.angle_beta   90.00
_cell.angle_gamma   90.00
#
_symmetry.space_group_name_H-M   'P 1'
#
loop_
_entity.id
_entity.type
_entity.pdbx_description
1 polymer ?
#
loop_
_entity_poly.entity_id
_entity_poly.type
_entity_poly.pdbx_seq_one_letter_code
_entity_poly.pdbx_strand_id
1 'polypeptide(L)'
;MLRTALSQYTVVDIPVLLATIEDLKRLIIEQQRLITEQQRLITKLRAENAHLKARIAAFESRLNQNSRNSSRPPSMDGFRRPTTSRKKGERPPGGQKGHEGHTLRPVLNLDVVVVHTASTCSRCGISLDHVEPSAVEQRQVFDILPPQLIVTEHRAEHKQCPHCGRTHPAEFPC
;
A
#
# COMPACT_ATOMS: atom_id res chain seq x y z
N MET A 1 91.88 -20.57 -17.59
CA MET A 1 91.58 -21.72 -16.71
C MET A 1 90.08 -21.82 -16.53
N LEU A 2 89.38 -22.59 -17.35
CA LEU A 2 87.95 -22.87 -17.20
C LEU A 2 87.80 -24.35 -16.90
N ARG A 3 87.66 -24.71 -15.61
CA ARG A 3 87.25 -26.04 -15.19
C ARG A 3 85.75 -26.15 -15.45
N THR A 4 85.37 -26.82 -16.52
CA THR A 4 84.01 -27.31 -16.77
C THR A 4 83.64 -28.30 -15.68
N ALA A 5 82.63 -27.97 -14.88
CA ALA A 5 81.99 -28.91 -13.96
C ALA A 5 81.31 -30.00 -14.80
N LEU A 6 81.93 -31.18 -14.87
CA LEU A 6 81.33 -32.36 -15.47
C LEU A 6 80.13 -32.80 -14.60
N SER A 7 79.05 -33.16 -15.27
CA SER A 7 77.75 -33.57 -14.70
C SER A 7 77.88 -34.49 -13.48
N GLN A 8 77.10 -34.20 -12.43
CA GLN A 8 77.12 -34.90 -11.13
C GLN A 8 76.51 -36.31 -11.16
N TYR A 9 76.14 -36.82 -12.34
CA TYR A 9 75.45 -38.09 -12.51
C TYR A 9 76.29 -39.06 -13.33
N THR A 10 76.43 -40.28 -12.82
CA THR A 10 77.16 -41.39 -13.42
C THR A 10 76.19 -42.42 -14.01
N VAL A 11 76.72 -43.37 -14.79
CA VAL A 11 75.93 -44.47 -15.39
C VAL A 11 75.19 -45.30 -14.33
N VAL A 12 75.69 -45.32 -13.09
CA VAL A 12 75.10 -46.03 -11.94
C VAL A 12 73.83 -45.33 -11.43
N ASP A 13 73.64 -44.04 -11.72
CA ASP A 13 72.48 -43.25 -11.28
C ASP A 13 71.27 -43.40 -12.22
N ILE A 14 71.46 -43.99 -13.41
CA ILE A 14 70.42 -44.18 -14.43
C ILE A 14 69.19 -44.93 -13.89
N PRO A 15 69.31 -46.06 -13.15
CA PRO A 15 68.13 -46.76 -12.63
C PRO A 15 67.31 -45.94 -11.63
N VAL A 16 67.98 -45.13 -10.81
CA VAL A 16 67.33 -44.24 -9.83
C VAL A 16 66.60 -43.10 -10.55
N LEU A 17 67.21 -42.53 -11.58
CA LEU A 17 66.57 -41.52 -12.43
C LEU A 17 65.36 -42.10 -13.19
N LEU A 18 65.43 -43.33 -13.67
CA LEU A 18 64.30 -43.99 -14.34
C LEU A 18 63.14 -44.26 -13.37
N ALA A 19 63.42 -44.70 -12.15
CA ALA A 19 62.40 -44.91 -11.12
C ALA A 19 61.70 -43.59 -10.75
N THR A 20 62.45 -42.51 -10.54
CA THR A 20 61.87 -41.19 -10.25
C THR A 20 61.05 -40.64 -11.41
N ILE A 21 61.46 -40.87 -12.66
CA ILE A 21 60.66 -40.53 -13.85
C ILE A 21 59.33 -41.30 -13.86
N GLU A 22 59.33 -42.57 -13.48
CA GLU A 22 58.11 -43.37 -13.42
C GLU A 22 57.15 -42.90 -12.31
N ASP A 23 57.68 -42.57 -11.14
CA ASP A 23 56.89 -41.99 -10.04
C ASP A 23 56.31 -40.62 -10.43
N LEU A 24 57.08 -39.76 -11.10
CA LEU A 24 56.61 -38.49 -11.62
C LEU A 24 55.49 -38.68 -12.65
N LYS A 25 55.59 -39.68 -13.53
CA LYS A 25 54.52 -40.02 -14.49
C LYS A 25 53.24 -40.43 -13.77
N ARG A 26 53.33 -41.28 -12.74
CA ARG A 26 52.17 -41.68 -11.92
C ARG A 26 51.52 -40.48 -11.26
N LEU A 27 52.33 -39.57 -10.71
CA LEU A 27 51.84 -38.34 -10.08
C LEU A 27 51.12 -37.42 -11.09
N ILE A 28 51.66 -37.27 -12.30
CA ILE A 28 51.02 -36.48 -13.37
C ILE A 28 49.67 -37.07 -13.77
N ILE A 29 49.56 -38.39 -13.89
CA ILE A 29 48.29 -39.06 -14.22
C ILE A 29 47.24 -38.80 -13.13
N GLU A 30 47.63 -38.91 -11.86
CA GLU A 30 46.70 -38.66 -10.74
C GLU A 30 46.29 -37.18 -10.66
N GLN A 31 47.23 -36.25 -10.85
CA GLN A 31 46.90 -34.82 -10.94
C GLN A 31 45.94 -34.53 -12.09
N GLN A 32 46.16 -35.13 -13.27
CA GLN A 32 45.27 -34.95 -14.40
C GLN A 32 43.86 -35.45 -14.10
N ARG A 33 43.75 -36.59 -13.42
CA ARG A 33 42.46 -37.13 -12.95
C ARG A 33 41.75 -36.16 -12.01
N LEU A 34 42.46 -35.63 -11.01
CA LEU A 34 41.90 -34.66 -10.06
C LEU A 34 41.44 -33.37 -10.77
N ILE A 35 42.24 -32.85 -11.71
CA ILE A 35 41.89 -31.68 -12.51
C ILE A 35 40.60 -31.94 -13.31
N THR A 36 40.47 -33.10 -13.94
CA THR A 36 39.26 -33.42 -14.71
C THR A 36 38.01 -33.50 -13.83
N GLU A 37 38.10 -34.07 -12.63
CA GLU A 37 36.95 -34.13 -11.71
C GLU A 37 36.61 -32.74 -11.16
N GLN A 38 37.61 -31.92 -10.83
CA GLN A 38 37.39 -30.54 -10.42
C GLN A 38 36.70 -29.73 -11.53
N GLN A 39 37.13 -29.87 -12.79
CA GLN A 39 36.48 -29.23 -13.93
C GLN A 39 35.03 -29.66 -14.07
N ARG A 40 34.74 -30.95 -13.90
CA ARG A 40 33.36 -31.49 -13.91
C ARG A 40 32.49 -30.90 -12.79
N LEU A 41 33.05 -30.77 -11.59
CA LEU A 41 32.32 -30.17 -10.46
C LEU A 41 32.06 -28.68 -10.70
N ILE A 42 33.06 -27.94 -11.20
CA ILE A 42 32.94 -26.51 -11.52
C ILE A 42 31.87 -26.27 -12.56
N THR A 43 31.79 -27.08 -13.62
CA THR A 43 30.75 -26.92 -14.65
C THR A 43 29.36 -27.17 -14.09
N LYS A 44 29.19 -28.22 -13.27
CA LYS A 44 27.93 -28.50 -12.58
C LYS A 44 27.49 -27.35 -11.67
N LEU A 45 28.39 -26.88 -10.81
CA LEU A 45 28.10 -25.78 -9.89
C LEU A 45 27.79 -24.46 -10.63
N ARG A 46 28.49 -24.17 -11.73
CA ARG A 46 28.20 -23.00 -12.57
C ARG A 46 26.81 -23.07 -13.19
N ALA A 47 26.40 -24.24 -13.67
CA ALA A 47 25.06 -24.45 -14.22
C ALA A 47 23.96 -24.26 -13.15
N GLU A 48 24.15 -24.86 -11.96
CA GLU A 48 23.22 -24.68 -10.84
C GLU A 48 23.15 -23.22 -10.38
N ASN A 49 24.29 -22.52 -10.29
CA ASN A 49 24.34 -21.12 -9.91
C ASN A 49 23.62 -20.23 -10.93
N ALA A 50 23.80 -20.48 -12.23
CA ALA A 50 23.09 -19.78 -13.29
C ALA A 50 21.58 -19.99 -13.20
N HIS A 51 21.14 -21.24 -12.99
CA HIS A 51 19.71 -21.56 -12.81
C HIS A 51 19.12 -20.88 -11.57
N LEU A 52 19.81 -20.91 -10.44
CA LEU A 52 19.38 -20.25 -9.21
C LEU A 52 19.29 -18.73 -9.39
N LYS A 53 20.30 -18.10 -10.02
CA LYS A 53 20.27 -16.67 -10.34
C LYS A 53 19.10 -16.30 -11.25
N ALA A 54 18.80 -17.10 -12.27
CA ALA A 54 17.64 -16.88 -13.14
C ALA A 54 16.32 -16.96 -12.35
N ARG A 55 16.18 -17.93 -11.44
CA ARG A 55 15.00 -18.04 -10.57
C ARG A 55 14.87 -16.86 -9.62
N ILE A 56 15.97 -16.41 -9.00
CA ILE A 56 15.99 -15.24 -8.12
C ILE A 56 15.54 -14.01 -8.91
N ALA A 57 16.12 -13.75 -10.08
CA ALA A 57 15.74 -12.62 -10.93
C ALA A 57 14.25 -12.66 -11.32
N ALA A 58 13.71 -13.84 -11.65
CA ALA A 58 12.29 -13.99 -11.94
C ALA A 58 11.39 -13.70 -10.73
N PHE A 59 11.79 -14.13 -9.52
CA PHE A 59 11.05 -13.83 -8.30
C PHE A 59 11.13 -12.36 -7.91
N GLU A 60 12.31 -11.75 -7.99
CA GLU A 60 12.52 -10.31 -7.74
C GLU A 60 11.70 -9.46 -8.71
N SER A 61 11.67 -9.84 -9.99
CA SER A 61 10.83 -9.18 -11.00
C SER A 61 9.34 -9.23 -10.62
N ARG A 62 8.84 -10.38 -10.14
CA ARG A 62 7.45 -10.52 -9.68
C ARG A 62 7.17 -9.69 -8.43
N LEU A 63 8.11 -9.64 -7.48
CA LEU A 63 7.94 -8.87 -6.24
C LEU A 63 7.98 -7.36 -6.48
N ASN A 64 8.76 -6.90 -7.47
CA ASN A 64 8.83 -5.49 -7.83
C ASN A 64 7.68 -5.01 -8.72
N GLN A 65 6.72 -5.88 -9.07
CA GLN A 65 5.49 -5.45 -9.74
C GLN A 65 4.59 -4.70 -8.76
N ASN A 66 4.22 -3.48 -9.12
CA ASN A 66 3.26 -2.64 -8.45
C ASN A 66 2.32 -2.01 -9.50
N SER A 67 1.30 -1.27 -9.06
CA SER A 67 0.34 -0.61 -9.96
C SER A 67 0.94 0.44 -10.88
N ARG A 68 2.18 0.90 -10.62
CA ARG A 68 2.89 1.85 -11.49
C ARG A 68 3.60 1.18 -12.66
N ASN A 69 3.96 -0.09 -12.55
CA ASN A 69 4.76 -0.80 -13.56
C ASN A 69 4.14 -2.13 -14.05
N SER A 70 3.00 -2.51 -13.49
CA SER A 70 2.16 -3.61 -13.97
C SER A 70 0.75 -3.03 -14.03
N SER A 71 0.01 -3.21 -15.13
CA SER A 71 -1.33 -2.63 -15.36
C SER A 71 -2.42 -3.09 -14.37
N ARG A 72 -2.02 -3.57 -13.20
CA ARG A 72 -2.84 -3.89 -12.04
C ARG A 72 -3.33 -2.62 -11.36
N PRO A 73 -4.57 -2.60 -10.87
CA PRO A 73 -5.11 -1.45 -10.18
C PRO A 73 -4.38 -1.18 -8.85
N PRO A 74 -4.23 0.09 -8.41
CA PRO A 74 -3.57 0.48 -7.16
C PRO A 74 -4.14 -0.19 -5.90
N SER A 75 -5.38 -0.65 -5.95
CA SER A 75 -6.02 -1.40 -4.86
C SER A 75 -5.34 -2.74 -4.55
N MET A 76 -4.56 -3.30 -5.47
CA MET A 76 -3.85 -4.58 -5.30
C MET A 76 -2.47 -4.43 -4.64
N ASP A 77 -1.91 -3.22 -4.54
CA ASP A 77 -0.55 -2.97 -3.99
C ASP A 77 -0.47 -3.11 -2.46
N GLY A 78 -1.59 -3.41 -1.80
CA GLY A 78 -1.71 -3.42 -0.35
C GLY A 78 -1.83 -2.01 0.25
N PHE A 79 -2.49 -1.91 1.40
CA PHE A 79 -2.68 -0.64 2.07
C PHE A 79 -1.35 -0.11 2.64
N ARG A 80 -0.72 0.84 1.95
CA ARG A 80 0.38 1.62 2.50
C ARG A 80 -0.17 2.88 3.16
N ARG A 81 -0.07 2.94 4.49
CA ARG A 81 -0.47 4.14 5.23
C ARG A 81 0.44 5.30 4.80
N PRO A 82 -0.09 6.37 4.18
CA PRO A 82 0.74 7.49 3.77
C PRO A 82 1.37 8.12 5.02
N THR A 83 2.71 8.16 5.05
CA THR A 83 3.46 8.86 6.09
C THR A 83 3.30 10.35 5.88
N THR A 84 2.54 11.01 6.75
CA THR A 84 2.29 12.45 6.64
C THR A 84 3.58 13.22 6.95
N SER A 85 4.01 14.12 6.07
CA SER A 85 5.10 15.06 6.36
C SER A 85 4.69 16.19 7.31
N ARG A 86 3.41 16.25 7.70
CA ARG A 86 2.86 17.31 8.54
C ARG A 86 3.37 17.16 9.97
N LYS A 87 4.10 18.17 10.45
CA LYS A 87 4.43 18.30 11.87
C LYS A 87 3.13 18.54 12.66
N LYS A 88 3.03 17.95 13.86
CA LYS A 88 1.90 18.18 14.77
C LYS A 88 1.78 19.68 15.04
N GLY A 89 0.62 20.26 14.75
CA GLY A 89 0.38 21.68 15.04
C GLY A 89 0.35 21.93 16.54
N GLU A 90 0.73 23.14 16.96
CA GLU A 90 0.74 23.55 18.38
C GLU A 90 -0.67 23.72 18.96
N ARG A 91 -1.67 23.90 18.10
CA ARG A 91 -3.07 24.05 18.53
C ARG A 91 -3.64 22.69 18.92
N PRO A 92 -4.29 22.59 20.09
CA PRO A 92 -4.98 21.36 20.47
C PRO A 92 -6.09 21.06 19.45
N PRO A 93 -6.38 19.78 19.17
CA PRO A 93 -7.52 19.41 18.36
C PRO A 93 -8.82 19.86 19.05
N GLY A 94 -9.70 20.54 18.32
CA GLY A 94 -10.98 21.00 18.84
C GLY A 94 -11.41 22.37 18.31
N GLY A 95 -12.57 22.83 18.78
CA GLY A 95 -13.08 24.17 18.51
C GLY A 95 -12.17 25.26 19.09
N GLN A 96 -12.39 26.50 18.67
CA GLN A 96 -11.65 27.64 19.21
C GLN A 96 -11.87 27.77 20.72
N LYS A 97 -10.83 28.16 21.46
CA LYS A 97 -10.87 28.33 22.91
C LYS A 97 -11.95 29.37 23.28
N GLY A 98 -12.95 28.95 24.06
CA GLY A 98 -14.06 29.81 24.49
C GLY A 98 -15.39 29.60 23.74
N HIS A 99 -15.44 28.75 22.71
CA HIS A 99 -16.71 28.34 22.12
C HIS A 99 -17.39 27.28 23.00
N GLU A 100 -18.57 27.60 23.50
CA GLU A 100 -19.45 26.61 24.13
C GLU A 100 -19.99 25.65 23.07
N GLY A 101 -19.92 24.35 23.34
CA GLY A 101 -20.48 23.35 22.46
C GLY A 101 -22.00 23.30 22.59
N HIS A 102 -22.73 23.49 21.49
CA HIS A 102 -24.17 23.29 21.44
C HIS A 102 -24.52 21.86 20.98
N THR A 103 -24.21 20.88 21.83
CA THR A 103 -24.65 19.50 21.60
C THR A 103 -26.16 19.40 21.77
N LEU A 104 -26.86 18.88 20.76
CA LEU A 104 -28.29 18.61 20.85
C LEU A 104 -28.56 17.60 21.97
N ARG A 105 -29.44 17.96 22.91
CA ARG A 105 -29.88 17.09 23.99
C ARG A 105 -31.24 16.49 23.64
N PRO A 106 -31.54 15.26 24.08
CA PRO A 106 -32.88 14.71 23.94
C PRO A 106 -33.94 15.64 24.53
N VAL A 107 -35.04 15.84 23.81
CA VAL A 107 -36.16 16.69 24.20
C VAL A 107 -37.37 15.85 24.60
N LEU A 108 -38.19 16.34 25.52
CA LEU A 108 -39.40 15.63 25.96
C LEU A 108 -40.61 15.90 25.05
N ASN A 109 -40.66 17.10 24.46
CA ASN A 109 -41.71 17.49 23.52
C ASN A 109 -41.30 17.03 22.11
N LEU A 110 -41.95 15.99 21.62
CA LEU A 110 -41.68 15.38 20.31
C LEU A 110 -42.79 15.74 19.33
N ASP A 111 -42.42 16.08 18.10
CA ASP A 111 -43.40 16.33 17.03
C ASP A 111 -44.04 15.03 16.53
N VAL A 112 -43.25 13.96 16.42
CA VAL A 112 -43.68 12.64 15.94
C VAL A 112 -43.00 11.53 16.74
N VAL A 113 -43.76 10.48 17.08
CA VAL A 113 -43.24 9.25 17.71
C VAL A 113 -43.49 8.08 16.76
N VAL A 114 -42.42 7.41 16.34
CA VAL A 114 -42.49 6.19 15.52
C VAL A 114 -42.02 5.01 16.38
N VAL A 115 -42.90 4.04 16.62
CA VAL A 115 -42.59 2.84 17.38
C VAL A 115 -42.20 1.72 16.42
N HIS A 116 -41.00 1.16 16.58
CA HIS A 116 -40.56 -0.01 15.83
C HIS A 116 -40.81 -1.27 16.66
N THR A 117 -41.68 -2.16 16.17
CA THR A 117 -42.00 -3.43 16.81
C THR A 117 -41.31 -4.61 16.12
N ALA A 118 -41.02 -5.66 16.88
CA ALA A 118 -40.58 -6.93 16.33
C ALA A 118 -41.79 -7.83 16.14
N SER A 119 -42.07 -8.28 14.92
CA SER A 119 -43.18 -9.19 14.61
C SER A 119 -42.80 -10.66 14.71
N THR A 120 -41.50 -10.98 14.65
CA THR A 120 -41.01 -12.37 14.64
C THR A 120 -39.74 -12.54 15.44
N CYS A 121 -39.61 -13.67 16.14
CA CYS A 121 -38.38 -14.05 16.81
C CYS A 121 -37.27 -14.36 15.79
N SER A 122 -36.14 -13.66 15.88
CA SER A 122 -35.00 -13.87 14.99
C SER A 122 -34.35 -15.25 15.07
N ARG A 123 -34.62 -16.02 16.13
CA ARG A 123 -34.05 -17.36 16.35
C ARG A 123 -34.94 -18.50 15.88
N CYS A 124 -36.23 -18.48 16.23
CA CYS A 124 -37.15 -19.58 15.94
C CYS A 124 -38.31 -19.20 15.01
N GLY A 125 -38.44 -17.93 14.63
CA GLY A 125 -39.45 -17.46 13.68
C GLY A 125 -40.87 -17.36 14.22
N ILE A 126 -41.12 -17.66 15.51
CA ILE A 126 -42.44 -17.51 16.11
C ILE A 126 -42.90 -16.04 16.09
N SER A 127 -44.20 -15.80 15.88
CA SER A 127 -44.77 -14.45 15.91
C SER A 127 -44.67 -13.84 17.32
N LEU A 128 -44.39 -12.55 17.35
CA LEU A 128 -44.30 -11.69 18.53
C LEU A 128 -45.36 -10.58 18.51
N ASP A 129 -46.30 -10.60 17.56
CA ASP A 129 -47.29 -9.52 17.35
C ASP A 129 -48.21 -9.29 18.56
N HIS A 130 -48.33 -10.29 19.45
CA HIS A 130 -49.13 -10.24 20.67
C HIS A 130 -48.30 -10.33 21.95
N VAL A 131 -46.99 -10.14 21.86
CA VAL A 131 -46.07 -10.16 23.01
C VAL A 131 -45.77 -8.72 23.42
N GLU A 132 -46.05 -8.38 24.68
CA GLU A 132 -45.74 -7.05 25.22
C GLU A 132 -44.23 -6.81 25.32
N PRO A 133 -43.74 -5.59 24.99
CA PRO A 133 -42.32 -5.28 25.07
C PRO A 133 -41.86 -5.22 26.53
N SER A 134 -40.75 -5.89 26.84
CA SER A 134 -40.15 -5.86 28.19
C SER A 134 -39.29 -4.61 28.44
N ALA A 135 -38.85 -3.91 27.39
CA ALA A 135 -38.05 -2.70 27.44
C ALA A 135 -38.19 -1.89 26.15
N VAL A 136 -37.94 -0.58 26.23
CA VAL A 136 -37.95 0.33 25.07
C VAL A 136 -36.65 1.15 25.09
N GLU A 137 -35.88 1.08 24.02
CA GLU A 137 -34.77 1.99 23.76
C GLU A 137 -35.25 3.21 22.99
N GLN A 138 -34.74 4.39 23.32
CA GLN A 138 -35.13 5.65 22.69
C GLN A 138 -33.95 6.29 21.96
N ARG A 139 -34.20 6.76 20.73
CA ARG A 139 -33.27 7.56 19.93
C ARG A 139 -34.05 8.69 19.27
N GLN A 140 -33.49 9.89 19.28
CA GLN A 140 -34.10 11.07 18.67
C GLN A 140 -33.29 11.51 17.46
N VAL A 141 -34.01 11.79 16.38
CA VAL A 141 -33.45 12.36 15.15
C VAL A 141 -33.98 13.78 15.05
N PHE A 142 -33.07 14.75 14.87
CA PHE A 142 -33.39 16.16 14.71
C PHE A 142 -33.24 16.50 13.22
N ASP A 143 -34.34 16.41 12.48
CA ASP A 143 -34.38 16.80 11.08
C ASP A 143 -34.87 18.24 10.95
N ILE A 144 -34.27 18.97 10.01
CA ILE A 144 -34.76 20.28 9.60
C ILE A 144 -35.64 20.05 8.38
N LEU A 145 -36.89 20.50 8.44
CA LEU A 145 -37.77 20.46 7.27
C LEU A 145 -37.08 21.19 6.10
N PRO A 146 -37.20 20.67 4.86
CA PRO A 146 -36.62 21.33 3.71
C PRO A 146 -36.99 22.81 3.70
N PRO A 147 -36.02 23.73 3.58
CA PRO A 147 -36.32 25.15 3.58
C PRO A 147 -37.22 25.46 2.39
N GLN A 148 -38.34 26.13 2.65
CA GLN A 148 -39.24 26.56 1.59
C GLN A 148 -38.60 27.76 0.86
N LEU A 149 -38.53 27.69 -0.47
CA LEU A 149 -38.06 28.81 -1.27
C LEU A 149 -39.12 29.91 -1.28
N ILE A 150 -38.79 31.06 -0.69
CA ILE A 150 -39.58 32.28 -0.83
C ILE A 150 -38.98 33.08 -1.97
N VAL A 151 -39.74 33.24 -3.07
CA VAL A 151 -39.33 34.05 -4.22
C VAL A 151 -39.92 35.44 -4.08
N THR A 152 -39.06 36.43 -3.87
CA THR A 152 -39.45 37.85 -3.83
C THR A 152 -39.04 38.52 -5.14
N GLU A 153 -40.02 38.92 -5.95
CA GLU A 153 -39.76 39.78 -7.10
C GLU A 153 -39.70 41.24 -6.64
N HIS A 154 -38.54 41.87 -6.76
CA HIS A 154 -38.42 43.31 -6.60
C HIS A 154 -38.65 43.98 -7.95
N ARG A 155 -39.56 44.96 -8.02
CA ARG A 155 -39.80 45.77 -9.21
C ARG A 155 -39.44 47.22 -8.93
N ALA A 156 -38.51 47.76 -9.70
CA ALA A 156 -38.15 49.16 -9.66
C ALA A 156 -38.95 49.95 -10.71
N GLU A 157 -39.81 50.85 -10.23
CA GLU A 157 -40.58 51.73 -11.11
C GLU A 157 -39.66 52.74 -11.81
N HIS A 158 -40.00 53.11 -13.04
CA HIS A 158 -39.36 54.19 -13.77
C HIS A 158 -40.41 55.26 -14.06
N LYS A 159 -40.22 56.46 -13.51
CA LYS A 159 -41.18 57.57 -13.68
C LYS A 159 -40.59 58.66 -14.54
N GLN A 160 -41.36 59.11 -15.53
CA GLN A 160 -40.98 60.24 -16.36
C GLN A 160 -41.48 61.54 -15.73
N CYS A 161 -40.61 62.52 -15.59
CA CYS A 161 -40.98 63.83 -15.09
C CYS A 161 -41.82 64.58 -16.16
N PRO A 162 -43.05 65.03 -15.84
CA PRO A 162 -43.91 65.71 -16.82
C PRO A 162 -43.39 67.10 -17.20
N HIS A 163 -42.50 67.69 -16.39
CA HIS A 163 -41.97 69.04 -16.63
C HIS A 163 -40.73 69.05 -17.55
N CYS A 164 -39.79 68.11 -17.36
CA CYS A 164 -38.53 68.09 -18.12
C CYS A 164 -38.34 66.84 -18.99
N GLY A 165 -39.26 65.87 -18.93
CA GLY A 165 -39.22 64.64 -19.73
C GLY A 165 -38.19 63.60 -19.30
N ARG A 166 -37.39 63.85 -18.25
CA ARG A 166 -36.35 62.92 -17.78
C ARG A 166 -36.96 61.74 -17.01
N THR A 167 -36.40 60.54 -17.20
CA THR A 167 -36.81 59.31 -16.51
C THR A 167 -36.01 59.11 -15.22
N HIS A 168 -36.70 58.78 -14.13
CA HIS A 168 -36.15 58.51 -12.82
C HIS A 168 -36.44 57.05 -12.41
N PRO A 169 -35.44 56.15 -12.44
CA PRO A 169 -35.58 54.80 -11.90
C PRO A 169 -35.60 54.82 -10.36
N ALA A 170 -36.43 53.97 -9.77
CA ALA A 170 -36.34 53.62 -8.35
C ALA A 170 -35.15 52.69 -8.10
N GLU A 171 -34.61 52.72 -6.88
CA GLU A 171 -33.47 51.88 -6.50
C GLU A 171 -33.94 50.51 -5.97
N PHE A 172 -33.12 49.50 -6.20
CA PHE A 172 -33.29 48.18 -5.59
C PHE A 172 -32.71 48.16 -4.16
N PRO A 173 -33.20 47.27 -3.28
CA PRO A 173 -32.55 47.02 -1.99
C PRO A 173 -31.08 46.63 -2.18
N CYS A 174 -30.20 47.16 -1.34
CA CYS A 174 -28.77 46.84 -1.31
C CYS A 174 -28.45 45.52 -0.62
#